data_AF-A0A8I1SS14-F1
#
_entry.id   AF-A0A8I1SS14-F1
#
_cell.length_a   1.000
_cell.length_b   1.000
_cell.length_c   1.000
_cell.angle_alpha   90.00
_cell.angle_beta   90.00
_cell.angle_gamma   90.00
#
_symmetry.space_group_name_H-M   'P 1'
#
loop_
_entity.id
_entity.type
_entity.pdbx_description
1 polymer ?
#
loop_
_entity_poly.entity_id
_entity_poly.type
_entity_poly.pdbx_seq_one_letter_code
_entity_poly.pdbx_strand_id
1 'polypeptide(L)'
;MKRCTLLLALLASLTPLRLPAADSADSAAIAAVGEAYVKAFNQGDANAIAGFWLPNADYIDLDGVHHKGREAITKLFADFFAANKGAQVRIDSEALAFPTPDTAVEDGLSVVTFAQGGAPSVARYSNLFVRKDGKWLLATVRETPAAPSDRSSELGALGWMIGEWQAVTKQGEKVLLSVEPGPNGNFLIIRRTILSNDTPVSGSVQWIAWDASTGGVRSWDFEDDGGFGESVWKQQGDAWTIDSTHTVRNGAKLTSSQTLTPNKDGSVTVSTANLAAKDLKATPPEDLVFTHPTQK
;
A
#
# COMPACT_ATOMS: atom_id res chain seq x y z
N MET A 1 20.14 -50.91 24.59
CA MET A 1 19.48 -50.06 25.61
C MET A 1 18.00 -50.01 25.21
N LYS A 2 16.97 -50.52 25.92
CA LYS A 2 16.58 -50.40 27.36
C LYS A 2 16.72 -48.94 27.82
N ARG A 3 15.75 -48.18 28.37
CA ARG A 3 14.34 -48.29 28.82
C ARG A 3 13.78 -46.82 28.84
N CYS A 4 12.50 -46.45 29.03
CA CYS A 4 11.20 -47.13 29.22
C CYS A 4 10.04 -46.16 28.86
N THR A 5 8.80 -46.63 28.82
CA THR A 5 7.57 -45.79 28.84
C THR A 5 7.35 -45.13 30.20
N LEU A 6 6.79 -43.92 30.24
CA LEU A 6 6.05 -43.41 31.40
C LEU A 6 4.93 -42.46 30.96
N LEU A 7 3.69 -42.96 30.95
CA LEU A 7 2.50 -42.11 30.99
C LEU A 7 2.44 -41.45 32.37
N LEU A 8 2.10 -40.16 32.41
CA LEU A 8 1.47 -39.57 33.58
C LEU A 8 0.12 -39.00 33.16
N ALA A 9 -0.95 -39.74 33.44
CA ALA A 9 -2.30 -39.27 33.22
C ALA A 9 -2.69 -38.31 34.35
N LEU A 10 -2.89 -37.03 34.03
CA LEU A 10 -3.54 -36.10 34.93
C LEU A 10 -5.01 -35.97 34.50
N LEU A 11 -5.89 -36.71 35.16
CA LEU A 11 -7.35 -36.53 35.08
C LEU A 11 -7.74 -35.24 35.81
N ALA A 12 -7.39 -34.09 35.21
CA ALA A 12 -8.12 -32.87 35.48
C ALA A 12 -9.52 -33.05 34.89
N SER A 13 -10.56 -32.97 35.72
CA SER A 13 -11.94 -32.89 35.28
C SER A 13 -12.18 -31.54 34.62
N LEU A 14 -11.70 -31.39 33.37
CA LEU A 14 -12.19 -30.38 32.46
C LEU A 14 -13.68 -30.63 32.26
N THR A 15 -14.50 -29.91 33.03
CA THR A 15 -15.76 -29.43 32.48
C THR A 15 -15.37 -28.77 31.16
N PRO A 16 -15.84 -29.25 30.00
CA PRO A 16 -15.52 -28.55 28.76
C PRO A 16 -16.09 -27.15 28.93
N LEU A 17 -15.21 -26.14 28.91
CA LEU A 17 -15.62 -24.75 28.78
C LEU A 17 -16.17 -24.63 27.36
N ARG A 18 -17.42 -25.07 27.20
CA ARG A 18 -18.18 -24.97 25.97
C ARG A 18 -18.48 -23.49 25.82
N LEU A 19 -17.54 -22.78 25.21
CA LEU A 19 -17.77 -21.46 24.65
C LEU A 19 -19.13 -21.54 23.94
N PRO A 20 -20.09 -20.67 24.32
CA PRO A 20 -21.42 -20.72 23.72
C PRO A 20 -21.29 -20.51 22.21
N ALA A 21 -22.27 -21.02 21.45
CA ALA A 21 -22.30 -20.92 20.00
C ALA A 21 -22.63 -19.47 19.55
N ALA A 22 -21.69 -18.55 19.80
CA ALA A 22 -21.76 -17.14 19.44
C ALA A 22 -21.91 -16.95 17.93
N ASP A 23 -21.19 -17.79 17.17
CA ASP A 23 -20.92 -17.61 15.75
C ASP A 23 -22.15 -17.36 14.86
N SER A 24 -23.32 -17.97 15.11
CA SER A 24 -24.48 -17.78 14.22
C SER A 24 -25.36 -16.58 14.58
N ALA A 25 -25.72 -16.42 15.85
CA ALA A 25 -26.57 -15.32 16.30
C ALA A 25 -25.83 -13.97 16.25
N ASP A 26 -24.54 -13.96 16.57
CA ASP A 26 -23.74 -12.75 16.57
C ASP A 26 -23.32 -12.32 15.16
N SER A 27 -23.05 -13.28 14.25
CA SER A 27 -22.88 -12.95 12.83
C SER A 27 -24.14 -12.36 12.22
N ALA A 28 -25.32 -12.90 12.55
CA ALA A 28 -26.59 -12.33 12.10
C ALA A 28 -26.83 -10.91 12.67
N ALA A 29 -26.43 -10.67 13.93
CA ALA A 29 -26.51 -9.34 14.53
C ALA A 29 -25.55 -8.32 13.89
N ILE A 30 -24.33 -8.73 13.51
CA ILE A 30 -23.36 -7.87 12.81
C ILE A 30 -23.82 -7.62 11.37
N ALA A 31 -24.31 -8.64 10.66
CA ALA A 31 -24.90 -8.46 9.33
C ALA A 31 -26.06 -7.45 9.34
N ALA A 32 -26.94 -7.51 10.34
CA ALA A 32 -28.02 -6.55 10.51
C ALA A 32 -27.53 -5.12 10.83
N VAL A 33 -26.37 -4.95 11.48
CA VAL A 33 -25.69 -3.65 11.62
C VAL A 33 -25.21 -3.15 10.26
N GLY A 34 -24.59 -4.01 9.45
CA GLY A 34 -24.16 -3.69 8.08
C GLY A 34 -25.32 -3.25 7.18
N GLU A 35 -26.43 -4.00 7.16
CA GLU A 35 -27.64 -3.64 6.41
C GLU A 35 -28.21 -2.28 6.85
N ALA A 36 -28.27 -2.02 8.15
CA ALA A 36 -28.74 -0.75 8.69
C ALA A 36 -27.78 0.41 8.35
N TYR A 37 -26.47 0.16 8.32
CA TYR A 37 -25.45 1.13 7.92
C TYR A 37 -25.57 1.50 6.45
N VAL A 38 -25.66 0.50 5.56
CA VAL A 38 -25.89 0.69 4.11
C VAL A 38 -27.16 1.51 3.88
N LYS A 39 -28.25 1.20 4.58
CA LYS A 39 -29.50 1.96 4.49
C LYS A 39 -29.33 3.42 4.91
N ALA A 40 -28.68 3.69 6.05
CA ALA A 40 -28.43 5.04 6.54
C ALA A 40 -27.56 5.86 5.57
N PHE A 41 -26.49 5.26 5.05
CA PHE A 41 -25.61 5.87 4.04
C PHE A 41 -26.38 6.19 2.76
N ASN A 42 -27.15 5.24 2.24
CA ASN A 42 -27.90 5.39 0.99
C ASN A 42 -29.05 6.41 1.10
N GLN A 43 -29.43 6.79 2.33
CA GLN A 43 -30.37 7.87 2.65
C GLN A 43 -29.67 9.22 2.90
N GLY A 44 -28.34 9.25 2.98
CA GLY A 44 -27.56 10.44 3.33
C GLY A 44 -27.69 10.86 4.81
N ASP A 45 -28.07 9.93 5.69
CA ASP A 45 -28.37 10.24 7.09
C ASP A 45 -27.13 10.08 7.99
N ALA A 46 -26.34 11.15 8.07
CA ALA A 46 -25.17 11.23 8.94
C ALA A 46 -25.51 11.05 10.44
N ASN A 47 -26.73 11.38 10.87
CA ASN A 47 -27.17 11.22 12.26
C ASN A 47 -27.46 9.75 12.58
N ALA A 48 -28.09 9.02 11.65
CA ALA A 48 -28.25 7.57 11.76
C ALA A 48 -26.88 6.87 11.71
N ILE A 49 -25.97 7.29 10.82
CA ILE A 49 -24.60 6.76 10.76
C ILE A 49 -23.88 6.91 12.11
N ALA A 50 -24.03 8.05 12.79
CA ALA A 50 -23.45 8.28 14.12
C ALA A 50 -23.82 7.19 15.15
N GLY A 51 -25.00 6.57 15.00
CA GLY A 51 -25.52 5.55 15.91
C GLY A 51 -24.74 4.23 15.90
N PHE A 52 -23.98 3.92 14.84
CA PHE A 52 -23.22 2.67 14.72
C PHE A 52 -21.84 2.72 15.38
N TRP A 53 -21.32 3.90 15.69
CA TRP A 53 -19.96 4.08 16.22
C TRP A 53 -19.93 4.21 17.75
N LEU A 54 -18.89 3.73 18.41
CA LEU A 54 -18.60 4.10 19.80
C LEU A 54 -18.33 5.62 19.91
N PRO A 55 -18.61 6.26 21.07
CA PRO A 55 -18.33 7.70 21.26
C PRO A 55 -16.87 8.08 20.99
N ASN A 56 -15.94 7.22 21.38
CA ASN A 56 -14.50 7.34 21.21
C ASN A 56 -13.97 6.45 20.06
N ALA A 57 -14.80 6.15 19.06
CA ALA A 57 -14.38 5.34 17.91
C ALA A 57 -13.32 6.05 17.06
N ASP A 58 -12.63 5.28 16.23
CA ASP A 58 -11.44 5.74 15.51
C ASP A 58 -11.44 5.24 14.06
N TYR A 59 -11.52 6.16 13.09
CA TYR A 59 -11.61 5.86 11.67
C TYR A 59 -10.43 6.46 10.91
N ILE A 60 -9.76 5.64 10.09
CA ILE A 60 -8.85 6.12 9.05
C ILE A 60 -9.51 5.79 7.72
N ASP A 61 -9.76 6.82 6.93
CA ASP A 61 -10.40 6.71 5.62
C ASP A 61 -9.41 6.29 4.51
N LEU A 62 -9.96 6.10 3.30
CA LEU A 62 -9.22 5.68 2.12
C LEU A 62 -8.03 6.60 1.75
N ASP A 63 -8.10 7.89 2.08
CA ASP A 63 -7.03 8.88 1.84
C ASP A 63 -6.00 8.91 2.99
N GLY A 64 -6.18 8.09 4.03
CA GLY A 64 -5.31 8.02 5.20
C GLY A 64 -5.61 9.10 6.25
N VAL A 65 -6.71 9.84 6.14
CA VAL A 65 -7.08 10.89 7.09
C VAL A 65 -7.69 10.29 8.36
N HIS A 66 -7.23 10.77 9.51
CA HIS A 66 -7.58 10.21 10.82
C HIS A 66 -8.70 10.98 11.52
N HIS A 67 -9.89 10.36 11.59
CA HIS A 67 -11.09 10.89 12.23
C HIS A 67 -11.28 10.28 13.62
N LYS A 68 -11.25 11.11 14.66
CA LYS A 68 -11.26 10.68 16.07
C LYS A 68 -12.57 11.05 16.76
N GLY A 69 -13.24 10.04 17.30
CA GLY A 69 -14.51 10.16 18.00
C GLY A 69 -15.71 10.26 17.05
N ARG A 70 -16.87 9.88 17.57
CA ARG A 70 -18.13 9.84 16.81
C ARG A 70 -18.46 11.18 16.14
N GLU A 71 -18.22 12.30 16.83
CA GLU A 71 -18.53 13.64 16.31
C GLU A 71 -17.75 13.99 15.03
N ALA A 72 -16.45 13.67 14.98
CA ALA A 72 -15.64 13.89 13.78
C ALA A 72 -16.12 13.03 12.60
N ILE A 73 -16.43 11.76 12.88
CA ILE A 73 -16.94 10.80 11.89
C ILE A 73 -18.32 11.22 11.38
N THR A 74 -19.22 11.67 12.26
CA THR A 74 -20.52 12.24 11.85
C THR A 74 -20.36 13.47 10.96
N LYS A 75 -19.40 14.36 11.28
CA LYS A 75 -19.12 15.53 10.45
C LYS A 75 -18.60 15.12 9.05
N LEU A 76 -17.67 14.17 8.99
CA LEU A 76 -17.16 13.62 7.73
C LEU A 76 -18.30 13.12 6.83
N PHE A 77 -19.20 12.28 7.36
CA PHE A 77 -20.33 11.78 6.58
C PHE A 77 -21.32 12.88 6.20
N ALA A 78 -21.56 13.87 7.07
CA ALA A 78 -22.42 15.01 6.74
C ALA A 78 -21.83 15.87 5.59
N ASP A 79 -20.53 16.17 5.63
CA ASP A 79 -19.84 16.88 4.55
C ASP A 79 -19.85 16.04 3.24
N PHE A 80 -19.58 14.74 3.34
CA PHE A 80 -19.59 13.81 2.22
C PHE A 80 -20.97 13.73 1.55
N PHE A 81 -22.06 13.57 2.29
CA PHE A 81 -23.42 13.51 1.73
C PHE A 81 -23.89 14.85 1.16
N ALA A 82 -23.43 15.97 1.73
CA ALA A 82 -23.71 17.30 1.18
C ALA A 82 -23.06 17.50 -0.20
N ALA A 83 -21.83 17.01 -0.39
CA ALA A 83 -21.11 17.04 -1.67
C ALA A 83 -21.62 15.98 -2.66
N ASN A 84 -21.89 14.75 -2.19
CA ASN A 84 -22.16 13.56 -3.01
C ASN A 84 -23.63 13.10 -2.91
N LYS A 85 -24.57 14.00 -3.21
CA LYS A 85 -26.01 13.71 -3.12
C LYS A 85 -26.40 12.50 -3.97
N GLY A 86 -27.04 11.53 -3.33
CA GLY A 86 -27.47 10.29 -3.98
C GLY A 86 -26.36 9.24 -4.18
N ALA A 87 -25.17 9.43 -3.60
CA ALA A 87 -24.18 8.35 -3.52
C ALA A 87 -24.79 7.12 -2.81
N GLN A 88 -24.37 5.93 -3.23
CA GLN A 88 -24.82 4.65 -2.67
C GLN A 88 -23.59 3.80 -2.31
N VAL A 89 -23.60 3.19 -1.13
CA VAL A 89 -22.62 2.20 -0.68
C VAL A 89 -23.16 0.78 -0.83
N ARG A 90 -22.24 -0.14 -1.11
CA ARG A 90 -22.39 -1.59 -0.98
C ARG A 90 -21.24 -2.10 -0.12
N ILE A 91 -21.51 -3.06 0.76
CA ILE A 91 -20.54 -3.67 1.66
C ILE A 91 -20.52 -5.17 1.34
N ASP A 92 -19.36 -5.69 0.96
CA ASP A 92 -19.11 -7.12 0.76
C ASP A 92 -18.26 -7.63 1.92
N SER A 93 -18.88 -8.36 2.85
CA SER A 93 -18.17 -9.02 3.96
C SER A 93 -17.42 -10.24 3.42
N GLU A 94 -16.09 -10.28 3.57
CA GLU A 94 -15.23 -11.38 3.09
C GLU A 94 -14.84 -12.33 4.23
N ALA A 95 -14.59 -11.78 5.42
CA ALA A 95 -14.26 -12.56 6.62
C ALA A 95 -14.85 -11.93 7.89
N LEU A 96 -15.30 -12.78 8.81
CA LEU A 96 -15.78 -12.37 10.14
C LEU A 96 -15.22 -13.33 11.20
N ALA A 97 -14.63 -12.79 12.25
CA ALA A 97 -14.07 -13.54 13.38
C ALA A 97 -14.45 -12.89 14.72
N PHE A 98 -14.49 -13.68 15.79
CA PHE A 98 -14.80 -13.23 17.15
C PHE A 98 -13.60 -13.47 18.09
N PRO A 99 -12.63 -12.53 18.21
CA PRO A 99 -11.47 -12.70 19.10
C PRO A 99 -11.82 -12.89 20.58
N THR A 100 -12.97 -12.35 21.01
CA THR A 100 -13.54 -12.49 22.36
C THR A 100 -15.08 -12.46 22.24
N PRO A 101 -15.85 -12.86 23.28
CA PRO A 101 -17.31 -12.82 23.23
C PRO A 101 -17.91 -11.43 22.96
N ASP A 102 -17.18 -10.35 23.24
CA ASP A 102 -17.63 -8.95 23.12
C ASP A 102 -16.85 -8.16 22.07
N THR A 103 -16.08 -8.83 21.21
CA THR A 103 -15.34 -8.19 20.09
C THR A 103 -15.46 -9.03 18.83
N ALA A 104 -15.67 -8.38 17.68
CA ALA A 104 -15.59 -9.04 16.38
C ALA A 104 -14.70 -8.23 15.44
N VAL A 105 -13.99 -8.92 14.54
CA VAL A 105 -13.23 -8.32 13.44
C VAL A 105 -13.87 -8.77 12.14
N GLU A 106 -14.23 -7.81 11.30
CA GLU A 106 -14.79 -8.03 9.97
C GLU A 106 -13.88 -7.38 8.93
N ASP A 107 -13.46 -8.15 7.93
CA ASP A 107 -12.69 -7.67 6.79
C ASP A 107 -13.51 -7.83 5.51
N GLY A 108 -13.40 -6.88 4.58
CA GLY A 108 -14.17 -6.92 3.34
C GLY A 108 -13.94 -5.73 2.40
N LEU A 109 -14.88 -5.52 1.46
CA LEU A 109 -14.84 -4.46 0.47
C LEU A 109 -16.01 -3.47 0.62
N SER A 110 -15.72 -2.18 0.67
CA SER A 110 -16.72 -1.12 0.49
C SER A 110 -16.67 -0.63 -0.96
N VAL A 111 -17.85 -0.47 -1.59
CA VAL A 111 -18.00 0.10 -2.93
C VAL A 111 -18.97 1.26 -2.89
N VAL A 112 -18.49 2.45 -3.19
CA VAL A 112 -19.29 3.67 -3.27
C VAL A 112 -19.48 4.07 -4.73
N THR A 113 -20.74 4.22 -5.13
CA THR A 113 -21.16 4.70 -6.46
C THR A 113 -21.77 6.09 -6.36
N PHE A 114 -21.55 6.94 -7.37
CA PHE A 114 -21.97 8.34 -7.37
C PHE A 114 -23.10 8.58 -8.37
N ALA A 115 -24.16 9.26 -7.95
CA ALA A 115 -25.34 9.52 -8.79
C ALA A 115 -25.05 10.40 -10.03
N GLN A 116 -23.96 11.17 -10.02
CA GLN A 116 -23.51 11.97 -11.17
C GLN A 116 -22.65 11.18 -12.17
N GLY A 117 -22.44 9.88 -11.93
CA GLY A 117 -21.51 9.04 -12.70
C GLY A 117 -20.07 9.18 -12.22
N GLY A 118 -19.15 8.56 -12.97
CA GLY A 118 -17.75 8.38 -12.59
C GLY A 118 -17.43 6.94 -12.22
N ALA A 119 -16.15 6.64 -11.99
CA ALA A 119 -15.73 5.34 -11.48
C ALA A 119 -16.21 5.17 -10.02
N PRO A 120 -16.60 3.95 -9.59
CA PRO A 120 -16.86 3.69 -8.18
C PRO A 120 -15.57 3.85 -7.36
N SER A 121 -15.70 4.35 -6.13
CA SER A 121 -14.63 4.20 -5.14
C SER A 121 -14.72 2.79 -4.53
N VAL A 122 -13.58 2.11 -4.40
CA VAL A 122 -13.49 0.73 -3.88
C VAL A 122 -12.37 0.66 -2.85
N ALA A 123 -12.71 0.36 -1.60
CA ALA A 123 -11.76 0.21 -0.51
C ALA A 123 -11.84 -1.20 0.12
N ARG A 124 -10.69 -1.74 0.53
CA ARG A 124 -10.67 -2.79 1.56
C ARG A 124 -10.84 -2.14 2.91
N TYR A 125 -11.74 -2.68 3.72
CA TYR A 125 -11.92 -2.27 5.11
C TYR A 125 -11.50 -3.37 6.07
N SER A 126 -11.12 -2.95 7.28
CA SER A 126 -11.10 -3.78 8.48
C SER A 126 -11.85 -3.06 9.60
N ASN A 127 -12.90 -3.70 10.11
CA ASN A 127 -13.78 -3.19 11.15
C ASN A 127 -13.53 -3.93 12.47
N LEU A 128 -13.27 -3.22 13.55
CA LEU A 128 -13.38 -3.76 14.91
C LEU A 128 -14.75 -3.37 15.48
N PHE A 129 -15.60 -4.35 15.71
CA PHE A 129 -16.81 -4.20 16.50
C PHE A 129 -16.53 -4.51 17.98
N VAL A 130 -17.12 -3.72 18.86
CA VAL A 130 -17.18 -3.97 20.31
C VAL A 130 -18.64 -4.04 20.73
N ARG A 131 -18.99 -5.04 21.53
CA ARG A 131 -20.32 -5.14 22.13
C ARG A 131 -20.39 -4.23 23.36
N LYS A 132 -21.40 -3.36 23.39
CA LYS A 132 -21.73 -2.54 24.55
C LYS A 132 -23.24 -2.50 24.76
N ASP A 133 -23.69 -2.73 25.98
CA ASP A 133 -25.11 -2.71 26.37
C ASP A 133 -26.00 -3.60 25.46
N GLY A 134 -25.46 -4.76 25.06
CA GLY A 134 -26.11 -5.72 24.16
C GLY A 134 -26.09 -5.36 22.66
N LYS A 135 -25.40 -4.29 22.26
CA LYS A 135 -25.32 -3.82 20.86
C LYS A 135 -23.89 -3.90 20.33
N TRP A 136 -23.73 -4.37 19.10
CA TRP A 136 -22.47 -4.25 18.36
C TRP A 136 -22.30 -2.83 17.83
N LEU A 137 -21.13 -2.23 18.07
CA LEU A 137 -20.77 -0.87 17.65
C LEU A 137 -19.35 -0.86 17.07
N LEU A 138 -19.14 -0.09 16.00
CA LEU A 138 -17.82 0.15 15.41
C LEU A 138 -16.93 0.89 16.41
N ALA A 139 -15.83 0.25 16.81
CA ALA A 139 -14.79 0.80 17.65
C ALA A 139 -13.65 1.36 16.81
N THR A 140 -13.21 0.62 15.78
CA THR A 140 -12.26 1.13 14.79
C THR A 140 -12.68 0.72 13.38
N VAL A 141 -12.42 1.60 12.41
CA VAL A 141 -12.45 1.26 10.98
C VAL A 141 -11.14 1.72 10.34
N ARG A 142 -10.63 0.88 9.44
CA ARG A 142 -9.44 1.16 8.63
C ARG A 142 -9.78 0.87 7.19
N GLU A 143 -9.79 1.88 6.34
CA GLU A 143 -9.88 1.69 4.89
C GLU A 143 -8.50 1.77 4.23
N THR A 144 -8.34 1.01 3.16
CA THR A 144 -7.16 0.98 2.28
C THR A 144 -7.63 0.77 0.83
N PRO A 145 -6.88 1.19 -0.20
CA PRO A 145 -7.26 0.93 -1.58
C PRO A 145 -7.39 -0.57 -1.88
N ALA A 146 -8.47 -0.97 -2.55
CA ALA A 146 -8.88 -2.37 -2.70
C ALA A 146 -8.04 -3.24 -3.67
N ALA A 147 -6.73 -2.98 -3.82
CA ALA A 147 -5.93 -3.28 -5.01
C ALA A 147 -6.27 -2.29 -6.15
N PRO A 148 -5.33 -2.05 -7.08
CA PRO A 148 -5.12 -0.67 -7.49
C PRO A 148 -5.99 -0.25 -8.67
N SER A 149 -5.84 1.01 -9.08
CA SER A 149 -6.25 1.46 -10.42
C SER A 149 -5.84 0.45 -11.48
N ASP A 150 -6.64 0.36 -12.56
CA ASP A 150 -6.36 -0.42 -13.77
C ASP A 150 -4.86 -0.38 -14.16
N ARG A 151 -4.27 0.83 -14.10
CA ARG A 151 -2.85 1.17 -14.33
C ARG A 151 -1.79 0.34 -13.60
N SER A 152 -2.15 -0.37 -12.54
CA SER A 152 -1.25 -1.34 -11.89
C SER A 152 -1.03 -2.59 -12.71
N SER A 153 -1.91 -2.89 -13.66
CA SER A 153 -1.67 -3.92 -14.67
C SER A 153 -0.57 -3.45 -15.64
N GLU A 154 -0.61 -2.19 -16.06
CA GLU A 154 0.41 -1.57 -16.91
C GLU A 154 1.78 -1.40 -16.22
N LEU A 155 1.79 -1.14 -14.90
CA LEU A 155 3.01 -1.20 -14.09
C LEU A 155 3.34 -2.62 -13.58
N GLY A 156 2.49 -3.62 -13.81
CA GLY A 156 2.64 -4.97 -13.25
C GLY A 156 3.91 -5.68 -13.71
N ALA A 157 4.38 -5.38 -14.91
CA ALA A 157 5.65 -5.86 -15.45
C ALA A 157 6.90 -5.31 -14.72
N LEU A 158 6.73 -4.29 -13.87
CA LEU A 158 7.75 -3.75 -12.96
C LEU A 158 7.53 -4.16 -11.50
N GLY A 159 6.51 -4.99 -11.20
CA GLY A 159 6.21 -5.44 -9.84
C GLY A 159 7.36 -6.20 -9.16
N TRP A 160 8.26 -6.81 -9.94
CA TRP A 160 9.49 -7.43 -9.44
C TRP A 160 10.45 -6.45 -8.77
N MET A 161 10.34 -5.15 -9.05
CA MET A 161 11.19 -4.12 -8.45
C MET A 161 10.86 -3.86 -6.98
N ILE A 162 9.65 -4.20 -6.51
CA ILE A 162 9.16 -3.84 -5.17
C ILE A 162 10.00 -4.51 -4.07
N GLY A 163 10.40 -3.72 -3.07
CA GLY A 163 11.21 -4.16 -1.94
C GLY A 163 12.54 -3.40 -1.82
N GLU A 164 13.40 -3.91 -0.94
CA GLU A 164 14.71 -3.33 -0.66
C GLU A 164 15.80 -3.95 -1.55
N TRP A 165 16.72 -3.12 -2.02
CA TRP A 165 17.87 -3.52 -2.84
C TRP A 165 19.15 -2.82 -2.40
N GLN A 166 20.28 -3.47 -2.63
CA GLN A 166 21.61 -2.93 -2.39
C GLN A 166 22.60 -3.31 -3.51
N ALA A 167 23.47 -2.37 -3.85
CA ALA A 167 24.66 -2.58 -4.68
C ALA A 167 25.89 -1.92 -4.03
N VAL A 168 27.08 -2.28 -4.50
CA VAL A 168 28.35 -1.67 -4.06
C VAL A 168 29.16 -1.25 -5.29
N THR A 169 29.63 0.00 -5.32
CA THR A 169 30.49 0.53 -6.40
C THR A 169 31.90 -0.06 -6.30
N LYS A 170 32.71 -0.02 -7.37
CA LYS A 170 34.14 -0.42 -7.29
C LYS A 170 34.95 0.45 -6.32
N GLN A 171 34.46 1.64 -5.99
CA GLN A 171 35.03 2.56 -5.01
C GLN A 171 34.61 2.21 -3.56
N GLY A 172 33.70 1.24 -3.37
CA GLY A 172 33.25 0.77 -2.06
C GLY A 172 32.06 1.53 -1.48
N GLU A 173 31.40 2.39 -2.26
CA GLU A 173 30.18 3.09 -1.84
C GLU A 173 28.99 2.14 -1.93
N LYS A 174 28.10 2.18 -0.94
CA LYS A 174 26.88 1.36 -0.94
C LYS A 174 25.75 2.17 -1.54
N VAL A 175 25.07 1.62 -2.54
CA VAL A 175 23.83 2.18 -3.09
C VAL A 175 22.67 1.37 -2.55
N LEU A 176 21.79 2.00 -1.78
CA LEU A 176 20.58 1.41 -1.24
C LEU A 176 19.37 1.94 -2.02
N LEU A 177 18.44 1.07 -2.38
CA LEU A 177 17.14 1.41 -2.97
C LEU A 177 16.02 0.80 -2.12
N SER A 178 15.03 1.62 -1.77
CA SER A 178 13.73 1.14 -1.31
C SER A 178 12.71 1.41 -2.42
N VAL A 179 11.95 0.39 -2.82
CA VAL A 179 10.96 0.48 -3.90
C VAL A 179 9.58 0.11 -3.37
N GLU A 180 8.69 1.08 -3.33
CA GLU A 180 7.35 0.95 -2.73
C GLU A 180 6.25 1.30 -3.75
N PRO A 181 5.06 0.66 -3.67
CA PRO A 181 3.88 1.16 -4.37
C PRO A 181 3.52 2.57 -3.89
N GLY A 182 3.32 3.49 -4.83
CA GLY A 182 2.79 4.82 -4.54
C GLY A 182 1.28 4.81 -4.30
N PRO A 183 0.68 5.98 -3.97
CA PRO A 183 -0.74 6.11 -3.69
C PRO A 183 -1.63 5.48 -4.78
N ASN A 184 -2.63 4.73 -4.34
CA ASN A 184 -3.59 4.01 -5.19
C ASN A 184 -2.95 3.06 -6.22
N GLY A 185 -1.67 2.66 -6.03
CA GLY A 185 -0.87 1.82 -6.93
C GLY A 185 -0.77 2.30 -8.38
N ASN A 186 -0.97 3.61 -8.61
CA ASN A 186 -0.77 4.25 -9.92
C ASN A 186 0.72 4.51 -10.23
N PHE A 187 1.58 4.34 -9.23
CA PHE A 187 2.99 4.69 -9.25
C PHE A 187 3.84 3.62 -8.55
N LEU A 188 5.11 3.53 -8.91
CA LEU A 188 6.16 3.03 -8.01
C LEU A 188 7.03 4.20 -7.56
N ILE A 189 7.43 4.20 -6.30
CA ILE A 189 8.32 5.21 -5.72
C ILE A 189 9.63 4.51 -5.37
N ILE A 190 10.73 4.96 -5.95
CA ILE A 190 12.08 4.51 -5.62
C ILE A 190 12.75 5.59 -4.77
N ARG A 191 13.29 5.21 -3.62
CA ARG A 191 14.13 6.06 -2.78
C ARG A 191 15.56 5.54 -2.83
N ARG A 192 16.51 6.35 -3.29
CA ARG A 192 17.93 6.02 -3.32
C ARG A 192 18.65 6.67 -2.15
N THR A 193 19.57 5.95 -1.52
CA THR A 193 20.58 6.51 -0.61
C THR A 193 21.95 5.95 -1.00
N ILE A 194 22.95 6.83 -1.15
CA ILE A 194 24.35 6.46 -1.37
C ILE A 194 25.10 6.68 -0.05
N LEU A 195 25.79 5.65 0.43
CA LEU A 195 26.64 5.69 1.62
C LEU A 195 28.12 5.60 1.22
N SER A 196 28.93 6.51 1.73
CA SER A 196 30.39 6.42 1.70
C SER A 196 30.90 6.25 3.14
N ASN A 197 31.65 5.18 3.41
CA ASN A 197 32.06 4.79 4.78
C ASN A 197 30.88 4.78 5.78
N ASP A 198 29.76 4.14 5.37
CA ASP A 198 28.50 4.07 6.12
C ASP A 198 27.84 5.42 6.49
N THR A 199 28.32 6.53 5.91
CA THR A 199 27.74 7.87 6.05
C THR A 199 26.95 8.23 4.79
N PRO A 200 25.69 8.69 4.88
CA PRO A 200 24.94 9.20 3.72
C PRO A 200 25.64 10.39 3.07
N VAL A 201 25.85 10.32 1.75
CA VAL A 201 26.51 11.36 0.95
C VAL A 201 25.66 11.91 -0.21
N SER A 202 24.63 11.16 -0.62
CA SER A 202 23.61 11.60 -1.59
C SER A 202 22.35 10.76 -1.44
N GLY A 203 21.19 11.32 -1.76
CA GLY A 203 19.93 10.60 -1.90
C GLY A 203 19.06 11.17 -3.02
N SER A 204 18.07 10.37 -3.45
CA SER A 204 17.09 10.81 -4.44
C SER A 204 15.74 10.13 -4.27
N VAL A 205 14.71 10.71 -4.88
CA VAL A 205 13.38 10.11 -5.02
C VAL A 205 12.99 10.08 -6.49
N GLN A 206 12.62 8.92 -7.00
CA GLN A 206 12.12 8.73 -8.35
C GLN A 206 10.69 8.19 -8.31
N TRP A 207 9.83 8.76 -9.14
CA TRP A 207 8.46 8.30 -9.36
C TRP A 207 8.37 7.65 -10.73
N ILE A 208 7.82 6.44 -10.81
CA ILE A 208 7.56 5.70 -12.04
C ILE A 208 6.04 5.63 -12.24
N ALA A 209 5.55 5.92 -13.46
CA ALA A 209 4.13 5.92 -13.79
C ALA A 209 3.87 5.39 -15.20
N TRP A 210 2.63 4.96 -15.46
CA TRP A 210 2.12 4.78 -16.81
C TRP A 210 1.68 6.12 -17.41
N ASP A 211 2.35 6.54 -18.49
CA ASP A 211 1.95 7.67 -19.33
C ASP A 211 0.98 7.19 -20.43
N ALA A 212 -0.31 7.38 -20.16
CA ALA A 212 -1.39 7.05 -21.08
C ALA A 212 -1.39 7.89 -22.38
N SER A 213 -0.68 9.02 -22.43
CA SER A 213 -0.58 9.83 -23.65
C SER A 213 0.40 9.23 -24.67
N THR A 214 1.42 8.51 -24.20
CA THR A 214 2.39 7.79 -25.04
C THR A 214 2.18 6.28 -25.07
N GLY A 215 1.34 5.73 -24.18
CA GLY A 215 1.14 4.29 -24.05
C GLY A 215 2.40 3.56 -23.57
N GLY A 216 3.08 4.12 -22.56
CA GLY A 216 4.36 3.60 -22.09
C GLY A 216 4.69 4.04 -20.66
N VAL A 217 5.72 3.43 -20.07
CA VAL A 217 6.19 3.81 -18.74
C VAL A 217 7.13 5.02 -18.81
N ARG A 218 6.93 5.96 -17.89
CA ARG A 218 7.81 7.11 -17.65
C ARG A 218 8.28 7.13 -16.21
N SER A 219 9.36 7.86 -15.96
CA SER A 219 9.73 8.26 -14.60
C SER A 219 10.22 9.70 -14.51
N TRP A 220 10.18 10.25 -13.29
CA TRP A 220 10.78 11.53 -12.92
C TRP A 220 11.64 11.34 -11.68
N ASP A 221 12.87 11.81 -11.72
CA ASP A 221 13.83 11.78 -10.62
C ASP A 221 14.04 13.17 -10.02
N PHE A 222 14.30 13.19 -8.71
CA PHE A 222 14.63 14.38 -7.94
C PHE A 222 15.79 14.06 -7.00
N GLU A 223 16.91 14.74 -7.19
CA GLU A 223 18.17 14.58 -6.47
C GLU A 223 18.26 15.58 -5.31
N ASP A 224 18.91 15.18 -4.20
CA ASP A 224 19.04 16.01 -2.99
C ASP A 224 19.86 17.30 -3.18
N ASP A 225 20.69 17.37 -4.23
CA ASP A 225 21.43 18.56 -4.63
C ASP A 225 20.58 19.58 -5.44
N GLY A 226 19.31 19.26 -5.71
CA GLY A 226 18.39 20.05 -6.52
C GLY A 226 18.37 19.70 -8.01
N GLY A 227 19.13 18.68 -8.43
CA GLY A 227 18.99 18.07 -9.76
C GLY A 227 17.63 17.38 -9.95
N PHE A 228 17.19 17.27 -11.19
CA PHE A 228 15.94 16.58 -11.55
C PHE A 228 15.93 16.15 -13.01
N GLY A 229 15.17 15.11 -13.34
CA GLY A 229 15.09 14.57 -14.69
C GLY A 229 13.77 13.89 -15.02
N GLU A 230 13.70 13.43 -16.26
CA GLU A 230 12.64 12.54 -16.75
C GLU A 230 13.24 11.41 -17.60
N SER A 231 12.56 10.27 -17.61
CA SER A 231 12.96 9.10 -18.38
C SER A 231 11.80 8.43 -19.08
N VAL A 232 12.08 7.80 -20.23
CA VAL A 232 11.14 6.93 -20.98
C VAL A 232 11.66 5.51 -20.93
N TRP A 233 10.79 4.58 -20.54
CA TRP A 233 11.10 3.18 -20.32
C TRP A 233 10.59 2.32 -21.48
N LYS A 234 11.38 1.34 -21.90
CA LYS A 234 11.07 0.40 -22.99
C LYS A 234 11.43 -1.02 -22.58
N GLN A 235 10.46 -1.91 -22.60
CA GLN A 235 10.70 -3.34 -22.34
C GLN A 235 11.35 -4.01 -23.56
N GLN A 236 12.37 -4.84 -23.32
CA GLN A 236 13.08 -5.64 -24.32
C GLN A 236 13.23 -7.07 -23.80
N GLY A 237 12.17 -7.87 -23.94
CA GLY A 237 12.07 -9.17 -23.27
C GLY A 237 11.94 -8.98 -21.76
N ASP A 238 12.84 -9.61 -20.99
CA ASP A 238 12.90 -9.47 -19.53
C ASP A 238 13.66 -8.20 -19.09
N ALA A 239 14.44 -7.59 -19.98
CA ALA A 239 15.22 -6.39 -19.70
C ALA A 239 14.44 -5.10 -19.98
N TRP A 240 14.85 -4.00 -19.35
CA TRP A 240 14.26 -2.67 -19.53
C TRP A 240 15.32 -1.65 -19.90
N THR A 241 15.10 -0.90 -20.97
CA THR A 241 15.91 0.26 -21.36
C THR A 241 15.25 1.54 -20.86
N ILE A 242 16.03 2.42 -20.25
CA ILE A 242 15.58 3.68 -19.65
C ILE A 242 16.39 4.82 -20.28
N ASP A 243 15.77 5.55 -21.22
CA ASP A 243 16.40 6.73 -21.84
C ASP A 243 16.03 7.97 -21.02
N SER A 244 17.03 8.67 -20.45
CA SER A 244 16.83 9.75 -19.48
C SER A 244 17.44 11.08 -19.92
N THR A 245 16.81 12.18 -19.48
CA THR A 245 17.34 13.55 -19.58
C THR A 245 17.22 14.25 -18.23
N HIS A 246 18.35 14.57 -17.63
CA HIS A 246 18.45 15.26 -16.35
C HIS A 246 18.96 16.70 -16.50
N THR A 247 18.57 17.55 -15.57
CA THR A 247 19.16 18.84 -15.27
C THR A 247 19.96 18.67 -13.98
N VAL A 248 21.28 18.75 -14.06
CA VAL A 248 22.11 18.71 -12.84
C VAL A 248 22.18 20.10 -12.21
N ARG A 249 22.59 20.21 -10.94
CA ARG A 249 22.57 21.44 -10.12
C ARG A 249 23.17 22.70 -10.76
N ASN A 250 24.14 22.60 -11.67
CA ASN A 250 24.72 23.74 -12.37
C ASN A 250 23.90 24.21 -13.62
N GLY A 251 22.75 23.60 -13.88
CA GLY A 251 21.88 23.86 -15.03
C GLY A 251 22.27 23.11 -16.31
N ALA A 252 23.38 22.37 -16.34
CA ALA A 252 23.76 21.56 -17.48
C ALA A 252 22.78 20.40 -17.69
N LYS A 253 22.58 20.03 -18.96
CA LYS A 253 21.80 18.86 -19.35
C LYS A 253 22.71 17.64 -19.47
N LEU A 254 22.27 16.55 -18.85
CA LEU A 254 22.88 15.22 -18.89
C LEU A 254 21.88 14.25 -19.52
N THR A 255 22.29 13.51 -20.53
CA THR A 255 21.52 12.39 -21.10
C THR A 255 22.22 11.08 -20.81
N SER A 256 21.44 10.03 -20.58
CA SER A 256 21.93 8.67 -20.36
C SER A 256 20.93 7.65 -20.89
N SER A 257 21.39 6.44 -21.16
CA SER A 257 20.53 5.28 -21.43
C SER A 257 20.96 4.15 -20.51
N GLN A 258 20.06 3.70 -19.62
CA GLN A 258 20.33 2.59 -18.71
C GLN A 258 19.65 1.32 -19.19
N THR A 259 20.22 0.15 -18.87
CA THR A 259 19.59 -1.15 -19.10
C THR A 259 19.56 -1.93 -17.79
N LEU A 260 18.34 -2.23 -17.33
CA LEU A 260 18.06 -3.10 -16.19
C LEU A 260 17.88 -4.52 -16.74
N THR A 261 18.72 -5.45 -16.29
CA THR A 261 18.68 -6.86 -16.68
C THR A 261 18.45 -7.71 -15.43
N PRO A 262 17.23 -8.24 -15.22
CA PRO A 262 16.97 -9.23 -14.18
C PRO A 262 17.75 -10.52 -14.43
N ASN A 263 18.40 -11.03 -13.39
CA ASN A 263 19.21 -12.25 -13.42
C ASN A 263 18.42 -13.42 -12.78
N LYS A 264 18.82 -14.65 -13.12
CA LYS A 264 18.13 -15.88 -12.66
C LYS A 264 18.23 -16.16 -11.15
N ASP A 265 19.14 -15.49 -10.46
CA ASP A 265 19.33 -15.56 -9.00
C ASP A 265 18.51 -14.50 -8.23
N GLY A 266 17.70 -13.70 -8.94
CA GLY A 266 16.93 -12.59 -8.35
C GLY A 266 17.74 -11.30 -8.20
N SER A 267 19.01 -11.26 -8.60
CA SER A 267 19.77 -10.01 -8.72
C SER A 267 19.40 -9.25 -9.99
N VAL A 268 19.78 -7.97 -10.08
CA VAL A 268 19.50 -7.11 -11.25
C VAL A 268 20.77 -6.37 -11.63
N THR A 269 21.25 -6.59 -12.86
CA THR A 269 22.37 -5.84 -13.41
C THR A 269 21.87 -4.54 -14.04
N VAL A 270 22.40 -3.41 -13.59
CA VAL A 270 22.13 -2.06 -14.13
C VAL A 270 23.37 -1.59 -14.86
N SER A 271 23.31 -1.60 -16.19
CA SER A 271 24.32 -1.03 -17.08
C SER A 271 23.92 0.39 -17.49
N THR A 272 24.88 1.30 -17.64
CA THR A 272 24.64 2.65 -18.18
C THR A 272 25.48 2.90 -19.41
N ALA A 273 24.89 3.50 -20.43
CA ALA A 273 25.51 3.85 -21.71
C ALA A 273 25.08 5.26 -22.15
N ASN A 274 25.67 5.74 -23.25
CA ASN A 274 25.31 7.01 -23.89
C ASN A 274 25.34 8.24 -22.95
N LEU A 275 26.17 8.17 -21.91
CA LEU A 275 26.29 9.21 -20.89
C LEU A 275 26.96 10.45 -21.50
N ALA A 276 26.18 11.50 -21.73
CA ALA A 276 26.63 12.72 -22.38
C ALA A 276 26.10 13.96 -21.67
N ALA A 277 27.00 14.89 -21.35
CA ALA A 277 26.67 16.23 -20.93
C ALA A 277 27.58 17.22 -21.65
N LYS A 278 27.07 18.43 -21.91
CA LYS A 278 27.93 19.53 -22.33
C LYS A 278 28.90 19.84 -21.19
N ASP A 279 30.19 19.88 -21.52
CA ASP A 279 31.28 20.35 -20.68
C ASP A 279 31.60 19.51 -19.40
N LEU A 280 31.11 18.27 -19.31
CA LEU A 280 31.49 17.32 -18.27
C LEU A 280 32.28 16.13 -18.85
N LYS A 281 33.47 15.87 -18.31
CA LYS A 281 34.19 14.61 -18.54
C LYS A 281 33.54 13.51 -17.71
N ALA A 282 32.63 12.76 -18.31
CA ALA A 282 32.09 11.55 -17.69
C ALA A 282 33.17 10.46 -17.60
N THR A 283 33.39 9.94 -16.39
CA THR A 283 34.01 8.62 -16.20
C THR A 283 33.12 7.58 -16.88
N PRO A 284 33.67 6.54 -17.55
CA PRO A 284 32.84 5.44 -18.04
C PRO A 284 32.02 4.87 -16.88
N PRO A 285 30.68 4.86 -16.97
CA PRO A 285 29.86 4.30 -15.90
C PRO A 285 30.16 2.80 -15.78
N GLU A 286 30.04 2.28 -14.58
CA GLU A 286 30.15 0.85 -14.32
C GLU A 286 28.80 0.18 -14.21
N ASP A 287 28.79 -1.12 -14.51
CA ASP A 287 27.65 -1.97 -14.20
C ASP A 287 27.54 -2.16 -12.68
N LEU A 288 26.36 -1.91 -12.14
CA LEU A 288 26.02 -2.20 -10.75
C LEU A 288 25.13 -3.45 -10.70
N VAL A 289 25.43 -4.38 -9.78
CA VAL A 289 24.59 -5.55 -9.53
C VAL A 289 23.83 -5.31 -8.23
N PHE A 290 22.52 -5.12 -8.33
CA PHE A 290 21.63 -4.98 -7.19
C PHE A 290 21.15 -6.34 -6.70
N THR A 291 21.16 -6.53 -5.38
CA THR A 291 20.67 -7.72 -4.69
C THR A 291 19.77 -7.31 -3.54
N HIS A 292 18.82 -8.17 -3.14
CA HIS A 292 18.09 -7.94 -1.90
C HIS A 292 19.04 -8.00 -0.68
N PRO A 293 18.89 -7.11 0.32
CA PRO A 293 19.62 -7.23 1.57
C PRO A 293 19.36 -8.58 2.25
N THR A 294 20.43 -9.21 2.77
CA THR A 294 20.28 -10.41 3.58
C THR A 294 19.59 -10.06 4.91
N GLN A 295 18.44 -10.67 5.17
CA GLN A 295 17.83 -10.65 6.50
C GLN A 295 18.83 -11.27 7.50
N LYS A 296 19.07 -10.53 8.60
CA LYS A 296 19.91 -10.96 9.73
C LYS A 296 19.07 -11.53 10.86
#